data_AF-A0A6A1QCH8-F1
#
_entry.id   AF-A0A6A1QCH8-F1
#
_cell.length_a   1.000
_cell.length_b   1.000
_cell.length_c   1.000
_cell.angle_alpha   90.00
_cell.angle_beta   90.00
_cell.angle_gamma   90.00
#
_symmetry.space_group_name_H-M   'P 1'
#
loop_
_entity.id
_entity.type
_entity.pdbx_description
1 polymer ?
#
loop_
_entity_poly.entity_id
_entity_poly.type
_entity_poly.pdbx_seq_one_letter_code
_entity_poly.pdbx_strand_id
1 'polypeptide(L)'
;ELYGDFEDLETGDVHKGKSGPDTQVEDVEEEVKEEVDPNAEESAKKKHLDKKRKLKEMFDAEYDEGENTYFDDLKGEMQKQAQLNRAEFEDQDDEARVQYEGFRPGMYVRIEIENVPCEFVLNFDPHYPIILGGLGNSEGNVGYVQMRLKKHRWYKKILKSRDPVIFSVGWRRFQTIPLYYIEDHNGRQRFLKYTPLHMHCGATFWGPITPQGTGFLAIQSVSGVMADFRIAATGVVLDLDKSIKIVKKLKLTGFPYKIFKNTSFIKGMFNSALEVAKFEGAVIRTVSGIRGQIKKALRAPEGAFRATFEDKLLMSDIVFMRTWYPVSVPAFYNPVTSLLKPAGEKDTWSGMRTTGQLRLSHGIKLKASKDSLYKPIVRQKKHFNSLHIPKALQKALPFKSKPKTQAKAGKIPKDRLRPAVIREPHERKILALLDALSTVHSEKVKKAKEQRHLHNKEHFKVKQKEEEEKLKRQKDLRKKLYRIQGQKERRNQKSSLKGPEEQLK
;
A
#
# COMPACT_ATOMS: atom_id res chain seq x y z
N GLU A 1 22.87 -52.89 19.12
CA GLU A 1 21.89 -53.42 20.09
C GLU A 1 21.58 -52.33 21.11
N LEU A 2 20.51 -51.57 20.88
CA LEU A 2 20.05 -50.54 21.82
C LEU A 2 18.58 -50.17 21.53
N TYR A 3 17.70 -51.15 21.36
CA TYR A 3 16.24 -50.95 21.46
C TYR A 3 15.62 -52.28 21.88
N GLY A 4 15.59 -52.51 23.19
CA GLY A 4 14.79 -53.56 23.82
C GLY A 4 13.37 -53.05 24.07
N ASP A 5 12.41 -53.93 23.82
CA ASP A 5 11.03 -54.00 24.30
C ASP A 5 10.40 -52.71 24.84
N PHE A 6 9.41 -52.19 24.10
CA PHE A 6 8.61 -51.02 24.46
C PHE A 6 7.23 -51.45 24.99
N GLU A 7 6.85 -50.94 26.17
CA GLU A 7 5.57 -51.20 26.84
C GLU A 7 4.71 -49.93 26.82
N ASP A 8 3.48 -50.03 26.29
CA ASP A 8 2.52 -48.93 26.17
C ASP A 8 1.63 -48.83 27.42
N LEU A 9 1.83 -47.77 28.21
CA LEU A 9 1.29 -47.60 29.57
C LEU A 9 -0.19 -47.17 29.65
N GLU A 10 -0.86 -46.91 28.52
CA GLU A 10 -2.33 -46.68 28.48
C GLU A 10 -3.12 -47.90 28.01
N THR A 11 -2.46 -48.91 27.41
CA THR A 11 -3.13 -50.09 26.84
C THR A 11 -2.63 -51.43 27.41
N GLY A 12 -1.49 -51.46 28.10
CA GLY A 12 -0.99 -52.61 28.85
C GLY A 12 -0.44 -53.77 28.02
N ASP A 13 -0.29 -53.60 26.70
CA ASP A 13 0.22 -54.62 25.79
C ASP A 13 1.74 -54.46 25.56
N VAL A 14 2.50 -55.53 25.85
CA VAL A 14 3.96 -55.60 25.67
C VAL A 14 4.29 -56.28 24.34
N HIS A 15 4.90 -55.55 23.41
CA HIS A 15 5.35 -56.10 22.13
C HIS A 15 6.79 -56.62 22.21
N LYS A 16 6.96 -57.93 22.37
CA LYS A 16 8.27 -58.61 22.31
C LYS A 16 8.65 -58.95 20.87
N GLY A 17 9.81 -58.48 20.43
CA GLY A 17 10.39 -58.83 19.13
C GLY A 17 10.74 -60.32 19.07
N LYS A 18 10.17 -61.04 18.09
CA LYS A 18 10.45 -62.47 17.86
C LYS A 18 11.85 -62.65 17.23
N SER A 19 12.67 -63.47 17.88
CA SER A 19 13.97 -63.95 17.41
C SER A 19 13.89 -65.32 16.72
N GLY A 20 14.60 -65.46 15.60
CA GLY A 20 15.09 -66.74 15.07
C GLY A 20 14.67 -67.07 13.62
N PRO A 21 15.46 -67.86 12.86
CA PRO A 21 16.60 -68.67 13.30
C PRO A 21 17.95 -68.33 12.63
N ASP A 22 19.01 -68.49 13.42
CA ASP A 22 20.39 -68.65 12.97
C ASP A 22 20.50 -69.86 12.03
N THR A 23 21.09 -69.65 10.86
CA THR A 23 21.65 -70.76 10.07
C THR A 23 23.13 -70.80 10.39
N GLN A 24 23.47 -71.69 11.31
CA GLN A 24 24.83 -72.16 11.55
C GLN A 24 25.33 -72.86 10.28
N VAL A 25 26.49 -72.46 9.79
CA VAL A 25 27.33 -73.33 8.97
C VAL A 25 28.70 -73.32 9.62
N GLU A 26 29.05 -74.47 10.17
CA GLU A 26 30.32 -74.81 10.79
C GLU A 26 31.41 -74.83 9.72
N ASP A 27 32.44 -74.00 9.87
CA ASP A 27 33.70 -74.18 9.16
C ASP A 27 34.58 -75.11 10.01
N VAL A 28 34.58 -76.39 9.62
CA VAL A 28 35.53 -77.40 10.05
C VAL A 28 36.76 -77.27 9.15
N GLU A 29 37.88 -76.86 9.74
CA GLU A 29 39.20 -76.91 9.10
C GLU A 29 39.65 -78.38 8.99
N GLU A 30 39.62 -78.92 7.77
CA GLU A 30 40.39 -80.11 7.38
C GLU A 30 41.19 -79.78 6.11
N GLU A 31 42.51 -79.64 6.27
CA GLU A 31 43.45 -79.44 5.15
C GLU A 31 43.61 -80.74 4.35
N VAL A 32 43.20 -80.77 3.07
CA VAL A 32 43.89 -81.56 2.03
C VAL A 32 43.87 -80.82 0.68
N LYS A 33 45.06 -80.72 0.11
CA LYS A 33 45.48 -80.01 -1.12
C LYS A 33 44.82 -80.52 -2.40
N GLU A 34 44.38 -79.59 -3.25
CA GLU A 34 44.46 -79.70 -4.72
C GLU A 34 44.66 -78.29 -5.34
N GLU A 35 45.63 -78.18 -6.25
CA GLU A 35 46.20 -76.92 -6.73
C GLU A 35 45.26 -76.17 -7.70
N VAL A 36 44.85 -74.96 -7.34
CA VAL A 36 44.31 -73.94 -8.26
C VAL A 36 44.94 -72.58 -7.93
N ASP A 37 45.40 -71.90 -8.97
CA ASP A 37 46.31 -70.75 -8.98
C ASP A 37 45.99 -69.62 -7.94
N PRO A 38 46.86 -69.35 -6.94
CA PRO A 38 46.63 -68.35 -5.88
C PRO A 38 46.48 -66.91 -6.39
N ASN A 39 46.85 -66.64 -7.63
CA ASN A 39 46.78 -65.30 -8.23
C ASN A 39 45.34 -64.90 -8.63
N ALA A 40 44.46 -65.87 -8.89
CA ALA A 40 43.08 -65.60 -9.30
C ALA A 40 42.18 -65.20 -8.11
N GLU A 41 42.32 -65.87 -6.95
CA GLU A 41 41.59 -65.55 -5.72
C GLU A 41 42.00 -64.21 -5.10
N GLU A 42 43.30 -63.86 -5.11
CA GLU A 42 43.75 -62.53 -4.68
C GLU A 42 43.16 -61.42 -5.57
N SER A 43 43.09 -61.65 -6.88
CA SER A 43 42.52 -60.68 -7.82
C SER A 43 41.02 -60.49 -7.62
N ALA A 44 40.28 -61.55 -7.29
CA ALA A 44 38.86 -61.53 -7.02
C ALA A 44 38.56 -60.82 -5.68
N LYS A 45 39.34 -61.09 -4.63
CA LYS A 45 39.27 -60.40 -3.33
C LYS A 45 39.58 -58.91 -3.45
N LYS A 46 40.62 -58.52 -4.20
CA LYS A 46 40.93 -57.10 -4.49
C LYS A 46 39.80 -56.39 -5.25
N LYS A 47 39.22 -57.03 -6.27
CA LYS A 47 38.05 -56.50 -7.00
C LYS A 47 36.81 -56.34 -6.11
N HIS A 48 36.60 -57.25 -5.15
CA HIS A 48 35.50 -57.15 -4.19
C HIS A 48 35.70 -56.01 -3.19
N LEU A 49 36.94 -55.82 -2.72
CA LEU A 49 37.34 -54.72 -1.85
C LEU A 49 37.19 -53.36 -2.53
N ASP A 50 37.62 -53.26 -3.79
CA ASP A 50 37.46 -52.03 -4.59
C ASP A 50 35.98 -51.73 -4.88
N LYS A 51 35.15 -52.75 -5.14
CA LYS A 51 33.69 -52.58 -5.24
C LYS A 51 33.09 -52.13 -3.93
N LYS A 52 33.48 -52.73 -2.80
CA LYS A 52 33.01 -52.34 -1.47
C LYS A 52 33.44 -50.91 -1.12
N ARG A 53 34.64 -50.49 -1.54
CA ARG A 53 35.12 -49.11 -1.38
C ARG A 53 34.32 -48.14 -2.24
N LYS A 54 34.08 -48.45 -3.52
CA LYS A 54 33.26 -47.63 -4.41
C LYS A 54 31.79 -47.53 -3.97
N LEU A 55 31.21 -48.62 -3.47
CA LEU A 55 29.86 -48.59 -2.90
C LEU A 55 29.81 -47.79 -1.61
N LYS A 56 30.86 -47.84 -0.77
CA LYS A 56 30.97 -47.00 0.42
C LYS A 56 31.13 -45.52 0.04
N GLU A 57 31.96 -45.19 -0.93
CA GLU A 57 32.12 -43.83 -1.45
C GLU A 57 30.81 -43.28 -2.05
N MET A 58 30.04 -44.11 -2.77
CA MET A 58 28.72 -43.72 -3.29
C MET A 58 27.66 -43.59 -2.17
N PHE A 59 27.70 -44.45 -1.16
CA PHE A 59 26.80 -44.39 -0.01
C PHE A 59 27.08 -43.17 0.87
N ASP A 60 28.35 -42.88 1.16
CA ASP A 60 28.77 -41.71 1.94
C ASP A 60 28.42 -40.41 1.17
N ALA A 61 28.54 -40.38 -0.17
CA ALA A 61 28.12 -39.23 -0.98
C ALA A 61 26.60 -38.99 -0.98
N GLU A 62 25.78 -40.05 -0.95
CA GLU A 62 24.31 -39.95 -0.93
C GLU A 62 23.77 -39.63 0.48
N TYR A 63 24.52 -39.93 1.55
CA TYR A 63 24.12 -39.68 2.93
C TYR A 63 24.71 -38.38 3.54
N ASP A 64 25.91 -37.94 3.11
CA ASP A 64 26.50 -36.66 3.55
C ASP A 64 25.84 -35.44 2.87
N GLU A 65 25.11 -35.65 1.78
CA GLU A 65 24.13 -34.69 1.24
C GLU A 65 22.82 -34.71 2.07
N GLY A 66 22.92 -34.71 3.40
CA GLY A 66 21.79 -34.44 4.27
C GLY A 66 21.14 -33.10 3.91
N GLU A 67 19.83 -32.95 4.15
CA GLU A 67 18.97 -31.81 3.76
C GLU A 67 19.54 -30.43 4.18
N ASN A 68 20.59 -29.94 3.51
CA ASN A 68 21.10 -28.61 3.68
C ASN A 68 20.04 -27.67 3.14
N THR A 69 19.48 -26.86 4.03
CA THR A 69 18.57 -25.84 3.57
C THR A 69 19.36 -24.83 2.75
N TYR A 70 18.73 -24.21 1.75
CA TYR A 70 19.35 -23.13 0.97
C TYR A 70 20.02 -22.04 1.84
N PHE A 71 19.54 -21.84 3.07
CA PHE A 71 20.13 -20.92 4.04
C PHE A 71 21.48 -21.42 4.59
N ASP A 72 21.59 -22.72 4.86
CA ASP A 72 22.82 -23.35 5.36
C ASP A 72 23.91 -23.33 4.29
N ASP A 73 23.54 -23.55 3.02
CA ASP A 73 24.46 -23.40 1.89
C ASP A 73 25.01 -21.98 1.78
N LEU A 74 24.13 -20.96 1.83
CA LEU A 74 24.53 -19.55 1.75
C LEU A 74 25.45 -19.14 2.90
N LYS A 75 25.17 -19.65 4.11
CA LYS A 75 26.00 -19.42 5.30
C LYS A 75 27.34 -20.13 5.16
N GLY A 76 27.34 -21.36 4.63
CA GLY A 76 28.54 -22.13 4.32
C GLY A 76 29.43 -21.42 3.30
N GLU A 77 28.87 -20.89 2.23
CA GLU A 77 29.59 -20.07 1.23
C GLU A 77 30.21 -18.82 1.87
N MET A 78 29.45 -18.07 2.67
CA MET A 78 29.95 -16.89 3.37
C MET A 78 31.09 -17.24 4.35
N GLN A 79 30.98 -18.36 5.06
CA GLN A 79 32.03 -18.84 5.97
C GLN A 79 33.27 -19.31 5.21
N LYS A 80 33.10 -20.07 4.12
CA LYS A 80 34.20 -20.50 3.24
C LYS A 80 34.95 -19.28 2.71
N GLN A 81 34.25 -18.25 2.23
CA GLN A 81 34.88 -17.01 1.78
C GLN A 81 35.65 -16.30 2.90
N ALA A 82 35.07 -16.22 4.10
CA ALA A 82 35.74 -15.61 5.26
C ALA A 82 36.99 -16.40 5.69
N GLN A 83 36.95 -17.73 5.62
CA GLN A 83 38.10 -18.61 5.90
C GLN A 83 39.18 -18.44 4.83
N LEU A 84 38.82 -18.41 3.54
CA LEU A 84 39.75 -18.17 2.44
C LEU A 84 40.48 -16.83 2.60
N ASN A 85 39.73 -15.76 2.84
CA ASN A 85 40.32 -14.44 3.10
C ASN A 85 41.27 -14.48 4.30
N ARG A 86 40.94 -15.22 5.37
CA ARG A 86 41.81 -15.32 6.54
C ARG A 86 43.11 -16.09 6.24
N ALA A 87 43.00 -17.21 5.53
CA ALA A 87 44.13 -18.07 5.17
C ALA A 87 45.09 -17.36 4.20
N GLU A 88 44.57 -16.61 3.23
CA GLU A 88 45.38 -15.89 2.24
C GLU A 88 46.29 -14.82 2.88
N PHE A 89 45.88 -14.25 4.02
CA PHE A 89 46.66 -13.24 4.74
C PHE A 89 47.36 -13.78 6.01
N GLU A 90 47.38 -15.09 6.25
CA GLU A 90 48.00 -15.68 7.44
C GLU A 90 49.53 -15.67 7.38
N ASP A 91 50.10 -15.86 6.19
CA ASP A 91 51.54 -15.91 5.96
C ASP A 91 52.19 -14.54 5.69
N GLN A 92 51.40 -13.46 5.65
CA GLN A 92 51.90 -12.10 5.41
C GLN A 92 52.21 -11.37 6.71
N ASP A 93 53.29 -10.59 6.72
CA ASP A 93 53.61 -9.68 7.83
C ASP A 93 52.49 -8.66 8.06
N ASP A 94 52.25 -8.31 9.34
CA ASP A 94 51.16 -7.42 9.73
C ASP A 94 51.23 -6.03 9.06
N GLU A 95 52.43 -5.51 8.77
CA GLU A 95 52.59 -4.23 8.07
C GLU A 95 52.12 -4.28 6.62
N ALA A 96 52.50 -5.33 5.89
CA ALA A 96 52.06 -5.55 4.51
C ALA A 96 50.54 -5.77 4.49
N ARG A 97 50.03 -6.52 5.46
CA ARG A 97 48.63 -6.83 5.60
C ARG A 97 47.77 -5.58 5.82
N VAL A 98 48.20 -4.66 6.68
CA VAL A 98 47.51 -3.38 6.93
C VAL A 98 47.43 -2.50 5.68
N GLN A 99 48.42 -2.55 4.79
CA GLN A 99 48.38 -1.78 3.53
C GLN A 99 47.29 -2.30 2.57
N TYR A 100 47.00 -3.60 2.58
CA TYR A 100 46.00 -4.20 1.70
C TYR A 100 44.58 -4.18 2.29
N GLU A 101 44.41 -4.66 3.53
CA GLU A 101 43.08 -4.79 4.16
C GLU A 101 42.67 -3.54 4.95
N GLY A 102 43.63 -2.68 5.30
CA GLY A 102 43.45 -1.58 6.25
C GLY A 102 43.59 -2.02 7.72
N PHE A 103 43.15 -1.16 8.63
CA PHE A 103 43.17 -1.47 10.07
C PHE A 103 42.01 -2.39 10.45
N ARG A 104 42.32 -3.56 11.01
CA ARG A 104 41.32 -4.57 11.41
C ARG A 104 40.52 -4.15 12.66
N PRO A 105 39.28 -4.65 12.82
CA PRO A 105 38.53 -4.49 14.06
C PRO A 105 39.28 -5.07 15.26
N GLY A 106 39.37 -4.31 16.36
CA GLY A 106 40.01 -4.73 17.61
C GLY A 106 41.43 -4.18 17.83
N MET A 107 42.04 -3.57 16.82
CA MET A 107 43.34 -2.90 16.97
C MET A 107 43.19 -1.55 17.68
N TYR A 108 44.11 -1.23 18.59
CA TYR A 108 44.19 0.10 19.21
C TYR A 108 44.96 1.05 18.30
N VAL A 109 44.31 2.12 17.84
CA VAL A 109 44.87 3.08 16.87
C VAL A 109 44.88 4.49 17.43
N ARG A 110 45.89 5.27 17.05
CA ARG A 110 45.94 6.72 17.27
C ARG A 110 45.57 7.41 15.96
N ILE A 111 44.54 8.25 15.98
CA ILE A 111 44.08 9.00 14.82
C ILE A 111 44.35 10.48 15.06
N GLU A 112 45.05 11.10 14.13
CA GLU A 112 45.27 12.54 14.10
C GLU A 112 44.35 13.16 13.05
N ILE A 113 43.54 14.14 13.46
CA ILE A 113 42.57 14.81 12.59
C ILE A 113 42.96 16.29 12.54
N GLU A 114 43.27 16.77 11.34
CA GLU A 114 43.56 18.18 11.11
C GLU A 114 42.27 19.02 11.02
N ASN A 115 42.39 20.32 11.29
CA ASN A 115 41.30 21.31 11.12
C ASN A 115 40.02 21.03 11.94
N VAL A 116 40.17 20.53 13.17
CA VAL A 116 39.06 20.39 14.10
C VAL A 116 38.67 21.77 14.65
N PRO A 117 37.36 22.12 14.73
CA PRO A 117 36.93 23.39 15.31
C PRO A 117 37.43 23.57 16.75
N CYS A 118 37.92 24.76 17.09
CA CYS A 118 38.48 25.03 18.41
C CYS A 118 37.44 24.87 19.53
N GLU A 119 36.16 25.13 19.23
CA GLU A 119 35.06 24.97 20.17
C GLU A 119 34.91 23.51 20.62
N PHE A 120 35.28 22.54 19.78
CA PHE A 120 35.24 21.13 20.15
C PHE A 120 36.23 20.80 21.27
N VAL A 121 37.45 21.35 21.19
CA VAL A 121 38.50 21.13 22.18
C VAL A 121 38.19 21.89 23.47
N LEU A 122 37.77 23.14 23.35
CA LEU A 122 37.44 24.00 24.50
C LEU A 122 36.24 23.47 25.29
N ASN A 123 35.21 22.97 24.60
CA ASN A 123 33.97 22.50 25.22
C ASN A 123 33.93 20.97 25.33
N PHE A 124 35.08 20.30 25.31
CA PHE A 124 35.13 18.85 25.43
C PHE A 124 34.54 18.41 26.79
N ASP A 125 33.66 17.42 26.75
CA ASP A 125 33.03 16.86 27.95
C ASP A 125 33.13 15.33 27.88
N PRO A 126 33.87 14.70 28.81
CA PRO A 126 34.06 13.25 28.84
C PRO A 126 32.75 12.44 28.98
N HIS A 127 31.66 13.04 29.48
CA HIS A 127 30.38 12.35 29.61
C HIS A 127 29.72 12.02 28.26
N TYR A 128 30.07 12.77 27.20
CA TYR A 128 29.53 12.55 25.87
C TYR A 128 30.52 11.73 25.02
N PRO A 129 30.14 10.54 24.53
CA PRO A 129 31.03 9.72 23.73
C PRO A 129 31.31 10.38 22.37
N ILE A 130 32.56 10.28 21.91
CA ILE A 130 32.95 10.61 20.55
C ILE A 130 32.90 9.33 19.74
N ILE A 131 32.07 9.33 18.70
CA ILE A 131 31.94 8.21 17.77
C ILE A 131 32.51 8.67 16.43
N LEU A 132 33.52 7.96 15.94
CA LEU A 132 34.09 8.13 14.62
C LEU A 132 33.53 7.04 13.70
N GLY A 133 32.99 7.43 12.55
CA GLY A 133 32.42 6.52 11.57
C GLY A 133 33.02 6.79 10.19
N GLY A 134 33.46 5.73 9.51
CA GLY A 134 33.88 5.79 8.12
C GLY A 134 32.68 6.10 7.22
N LEU A 135 32.84 7.07 6.32
CA LEU A 135 31.83 7.43 5.33
C LEU A 135 32.10 6.68 4.03
N GLY A 136 31.05 6.13 3.42
CA GLY A 136 31.18 5.55 2.08
C GLY A 136 31.43 6.62 1.00
N ASN A 137 31.99 6.23 -0.14
CA ASN A 137 32.32 7.16 -1.23
C ASN A 137 31.10 7.96 -1.73
N SER A 138 29.92 7.33 -1.72
CA SER A 138 28.66 7.98 -2.10
C SER A 138 28.13 8.92 -1.01
N GLU A 139 28.47 8.67 0.25
CA GLU A 139 27.94 9.40 1.38
C GLU A 139 28.52 10.80 1.53
N GLY A 140 29.64 11.12 0.89
CA GLY A 140 30.21 12.47 0.86
C GLY A 140 29.36 13.49 0.09
N ASN A 141 28.55 13.02 -0.85
CA ASN A 141 27.80 13.89 -1.76
C ASN A 141 26.45 14.32 -1.18
N VAL A 142 26.05 15.56 -1.47
CA VAL A 142 24.74 16.09 -1.10
C VAL A 142 23.82 16.06 -2.32
N GLY A 143 22.58 15.61 -2.14
CA GLY A 143 21.61 15.47 -3.21
C GLY A 143 20.17 15.42 -2.71
N TYR A 144 19.25 15.11 -3.62
CA TYR A 144 17.88 14.80 -3.24
C TYR A 144 17.80 13.33 -2.83
N VAL A 145 17.26 13.08 -1.64
CA VAL A 145 17.11 11.72 -1.11
C VAL A 145 15.63 11.40 -1.02
N GLN A 146 15.26 10.27 -1.62
CA GLN A 146 13.92 9.73 -1.54
C GLN A 146 13.81 8.76 -0.36
N MET A 147 12.82 8.98 0.50
CA MET A 147 12.57 8.14 1.65
C MET A 147 11.14 7.63 1.70
N ARG A 148 10.94 6.49 2.37
CA ARG A 148 9.64 6.01 2.81
C ARG A 148 9.50 6.30 4.29
N LEU A 149 8.66 7.26 4.63
CA LEU A 149 8.45 7.74 6.00
C LEU A 149 7.07 7.36 6.53
N LYS A 150 7.00 6.98 7.80
CA LYS A 150 5.75 6.80 8.54
C LYS A 150 5.83 7.55 9.87
N LYS A 151 4.75 8.26 10.20
CA LYS A 151 4.60 8.90 11.52
C LYS A 151 4.67 7.84 12.61
N HIS A 152 5.44 8.09 13.66
CA HIS A 152 5.52 7.18 14.79
C HIS A 152 4.16 7.06 15.48
N ARG A 153 3.81 5.85 15.97
CA ARG A 153 2.50 5.56 16.56
C ARG A 153 2.22 6.42 17.79
N TRP A 154 3.21 6.57 18.67
CA TRP A 154 3.10 7.31 19.92
C TRP A 154 3.31 8.83 19.78
N TYR A 155 3.73 9.30 18.61
CA TYR A 155 3.89 10.73 18.39
C TYR A 155 2.53 11.39 18.17
N LYS A 156 2.16 12.35 19.02
CA LYS A 156 0.80 12.94 19.05
C LYS A 156 0.47 13.78 17.81
N LYS A 157 1.41 14.59 17.32
CA LYS A 157 1.19 15.56 16.23
C LYS A 157 1.42 14.91 14.86
N ILE A 158 0.85 15.49 13.80
CA ILE A 158 1.16 15.09 12.42
C ILE A 158 2.27 15.98 11.86
N LEU A 159 3.13 15.42 11.02
CA LEU A 159 4.20 16.18 10.39
C LEU A 159 3.65 16.91 9.16
N LYS A 160 4.05 18.16 9.01
CA LYS A 160 3.63 19.04 7.92
C LYS A 160 4.75 19.17 6.90
N SER A 161 4.41 19.10 5.62
CA SER A 161 5.39 19.36 4.55
C SER A 161 5.90 20.78 4.63
N ARG A 162 7.19 20.96 4.37
CA ARG A 162 7.93 22.22 4.54
C ARG A 162 8.13 22.72 5.97
N ASP A 163 7.82 21.91 6.98
CA ASP A 163 8.30 22.19 8.33
C ASP A 163 9.65 21.50 8.54
N PRO A 164 10.60 22.12 9.26
CA PRO A 164 11.91 21.53 9.50
C PRO A 164 11.82 20.30 10.40
N VAL A 165 12.58 19.26 10.05
CA VAL A 165 12.67 17.99 10.78
C VAL A 165 14.13 17.59 10.86
N ILE A 166 14.53 17.07 12.02
CA ILE A 166 15.87 16.56 12.27
C ILE A 166 15.87 15.08 11.93
N PHE A 167 16.70 14.69 10.97
CA PHE A 167 16.90 13.30 10.58
C PHE A 167 18.18 12.76 11.19
N SER A 168 18.11 11.53 11.69
CA SER A 168 19.25 10.70 12.03
C SER A 168 19.31 9.58 11.00
N VAL A 169 20.25 9.70 10.05
CA VAL A 169 20.44 8.75 8.95
C VAL A 169 21.93 8.39 8.91
N GLY A 170 22.25 7.10 9.08
CA GLY A 170 23.63 6.65 9.26
C GLY A 170 24.29 7.39 10.43
N TRP A 171 25.50 7.92 10.21
CA TRP A 171 26.27 8.67 11.20
C TRP A 171 25.80 10.12 11.39
N ARG A 172 24.96 10.64 10.48
CA ARG A 172 24.67 12.08 10.43
C ARG A 172 23.33 12.40 11.07
N ARG A 173 23.37 13.41 11.93
CA ARG A 173 22.19 14.09 12.49
C ARG A 173 22.12 15.47 11.86
N PHE A 174 21.04 15.79 11.17
CA PHE A 174 20.89 17.07 10.49
C PHE A 174 19.43 17.47 10.36
N GLN A 175 19.18 18.77 10.36
CA GLN A 175 17.90 19.36 10.10
C GLN A 175 17.74 19.66 8.61
N THR A 176 16.60 19.28 8.05
CA THR A 176 16.22 19.57 6.66
C THR A 176 14.71 19.84 6.58
N ILE A 177 14.24 20.23 5.39
CA ILE A 177 12.85 20.58 5.11
C ILE A 177 12.25 19.56 4.13
N PRO A 178 11.61 18.47 4.62
CA PRO A 178 11.04 17.45 3.75
C PRO A 178 9.74 17.89 3.07
N LEU A 179 9.52 17.38 1.85
CA LEU A 179 8.23 17.36 1.18
C LEU A 179 7.65 15.95 1.22
N TYR A 180 6.45 15.79 1.76
CA TYR A 180 5.73 14.52 1.75
C TYR A 180 4.90 14.37 0.47
N TYR A 181 4.82 13.16 -0.04
CA TYR A 181 4.01 12.80 -1.20
C TYR A 181 3.52 11.34 -1.12
N ILE A 182 2.58 11.01 -1.99
CA ILE A 182 2.12 9.64 -2.20
C ILE A 182 2.11 9.35 -3.69
N GLU A 183 2.48 8.13 -4.05
CA GLU A 183 2.38 7.67 -5.42
C GLU A 183 0.91 7.34 -5.74
N ASP A 184 0.33 8.05 -6.71
CA ASP A 184 -0.98 7.70 -7.26
C ASP A 184 -0.84 6.47 -8.19
N HIS A 185 -1.93 5.75 -8.48
CA HIS A 185 -1.99 4.60 -9.39
C HIS A 185 -1.37 4.80 -10.80
N ASN A 186 -1.13 6.05 -11.21
CA ASN A 186 -0.48 6.42 -12.48
C ASN A 186 1.04 6.65 -12.32
N GLY A 187 1.68 6.16 -11.26
CA GLY A 187 3.12 6.39 -10.96
C GLY A 187 3.46 7.83 -10.61
N ARG A 188 2.45 8.66 -10.34
CA ARG A 188 2.62 10.10 -10.11
C ARG A 188 2.85 10.39 -8.65
N GLN A 189 3.95 11.07 -8.34
CA GLN A 189 4.26 11.52 -6.99
C GLN A 189 3.46 12.77 -6.61
N ARG A 190 2.30 12.55 -6.00
CA ARG A 190 1.39 13.63 -5.60
C ARG A 190 1.75 14.17 -4.22
N PHE A 191 2.04 15.46 -4.19
CA PHE A 191 2.31 16.23 -2.97
C PHE A 191 1.20 16.08 -1.91
N LEU A 192 1.62 15.85 -0.67
CA LEU A 192 0.80 15.87 0.53
C LEU A 192 1.14 17.09 1.38
N LYS A 193 0.13 17.69 2.00
CA LYS A 193 0.33 18.81 2.94
C LYS A 193 0.83 18.32 4.31
N TYR A 194 0.43 17.10 4.69
CA TYR A 194 0.74 16.46 5.95
C TYR A 194 0.99 14.97 5.73
N THR A 195 1.77 14.35 6.61
CA THR A 195 1.90 12.89 6.68
C THR A 195 0.56 12.25 7.03
N PRO A 196 0.17 11.13 6.39
CA PRO A 196 -0.99 10.35 6.83
C PRO A 196 -0.74 9.75 8.23
N LEU A 197 -1.81 9.53 9.00
CA LEU A 197 -1.70 9.20 10.42
C LEU A 197 -1.09 7.81 10.69
N HIS A 198 -1.46 6.80 9.90
CA HIS A 198 -1.08 5.40 10.11
C HIS A 198 -0.53 4.72 8.86
N MET A 199 -0.18 5.50 7.84
CA MET A 199 0.28 5.01 6.53
C MET A 199 1.71 5.48 6.26
N HIS A 200 2.44 4.73 5.44
CA HIS A 200 3.71 5.20 4.88
C HIS A 200 3.44 6.19 3.76
N CYS A 201 4.24 7.24 3.69
CA CYS A 201 4.28 8.18 2.59
C CYS A 201 5.71 8.30 2.06
N GLY A 202 5.85 8.72 0.81
CA GLY A 202 7.14 9.16 0.29
C GLY A 202 7.50 10.50 0.94
N ALA A 203 8.78 10.71 1.21
CA ALA A 203 9.30 12.05 1.47
C ALA A 203 10.55 12.28 0.64
N THR A 204 10.76 13.54 0.25
CA THR A 204 11.98 13.98 -0.41
C THR A 204 12.52 15.20 0.31
N PHE A 205 13.82 15.21 0.52
CA PHE A 205 14.54 16.33 1.13
C PHE A 205 15.89 16.49 0.44
N TRP A 206 16.56 17.59 0.72
CA TRP A 206 17.93 17.86 0.29
C TRP A 206 18.90 17.57 1.43
N GLY A 207 19.87 16.68 1.21
CA GLY A 207 20.82 16.28 2.23
C GLY A 207 21.83 15.23 1.74
N PRO A 208 22.65 14.66 2.63
CA PRO A 208 23.67 13.69 2.26
C PRO A 208 23.03 12.46 1.64
N ILE A 209 23.60 12.01 0.53
CA ILE A 209 23.24 10.76 -0.14
C ILE A 209 23.58 9.62 0.82
N THR A 210 22.65 8.70 1.05
CA THR A 210 22.85 7.54 1.93
C THR A 210 22.41 6.28 1.22
N PRO A 211 23.05 5.12 1.43
CA PRO A 211 22.69 3.87 0.78
C PRO A 211 21.19 3.55 0.89
N GLN A 212 20.67 2.89 -0.14
CA GLN A 212 19.28 2.46 -0.16
C GLN A 212 19.05 1.40 0.93
N GLY A 213 17.84 1.36 1.51
CA GLY A 213 17.51 0.44 2.58
C GLY A 213 17.99 0.87 3.97
N THR A 214 18.81 1.92 4.10
CA THR A 214 19.22 2.45 5.41
C THR A 214 18.02 2.97 6.19
N GLY A 215 17.85 2.47 7.41
CA GLY A 215 16.84 2.95 8.35
C GLY A 215 17.16 4.35 8.87
N PHE A 216 16.13 5.14 9.16
CA PHE A 216 16.31 6.46 9.76
C PHE A 216 15.25 6.75 10.83
N LEU A 217 15.61 7.70 11.70
CA LEU A 217 14.74 8.29 12.70
C LEU A 217 14.56 9.78 12.41
N ALA A 218 13.36 10.28 12.65
CA ALA A 218 13.03 11.68 12.48
C ALA A 218 12.50 12.28 13.79
N ILE A 219 13.08 13.40 14.19
CA ILE A 219 12.82 14.10 15.46
C ILE A 219 12.45 15.55 15.13
N GLN A 220 11.52 16.14 15.88
CA GLN A 220 11.12 17.53 15.65
C GLN A 220 12.00 18.53 16.41
N SER A 221 12.33 18.23 17.67
CA SER A 221 13.15 19.07 18.54
C SER A 221 14.08 18.18 19.35
N VAL A 222 15.35 18.55 19.42
CA VAL A 222 16.34 17.91 20.30
C VAL A 222 16.39 18.63 21.65
N SER A 223 16.19 19.96 21.65
CA SER A 223 16.22 20.78 22.85
C SER A 223 14.99 20.64 23.74
N GLY A 224 15.25 20.65 25.05
CA GLY A 224 14.25 20.83 26.11
C GLY A 224 13.69 19.54 26.69
N VAL A 225 13.27 19.61 27.95
CA VAL A 225 12.54 18.52 28.62
C VAL A 225 11.11 18.53 28.11
N MET A 226 10.81 17.63 27.17
CA MET A 226 9.46 17.38 26.70
C MET A 226 8.89 16.17 27.45
N ALA A 227 7.68 16.32 28.02
CA ALA A 227 6.95 15.20 28.62
C ALA A 227 6.40 14.21 27.57
N ASP A 228 6.22 14.68 26.33
CA ASP A 228 5.70 13.88 25.22
C ASP A 228 6.81 13.07 24.50
N PHE A 229 6.40 11.99 23.83
CA PHE A 229 7.27 11.17 22.98
C PHE A 229 7.94 12.00 21.88
N ARG A 230 9.28 11.95 21.79
CA ARG A 230 10.08 12.86 20.93
C ARG A 230 10.27 12.38 19.49
N ILE A 231 10.35 11.07 19.26
CA ILE A 231 10.56 10.52 17.91
C ILE A 231 9.28 10.71 17.12
N ALA A 232 9.35 11.50 16.05
CA ALA A 232 8.19 11.92 15.29
C ALA A 232 7.84 10.95 14.15
N ALA A 233 8.85 10.39 13.49
CA ALA A 233 8.67 9.45 12.41
C ALA A 233 9.86 8.50 12.28
N THR A 234 9.59 7.37 11.63
CA THR A 234 10.58 6.35 11.28
C THR A 234 10.43 5.99 9.81
N GLY A 235 11.46 5.42 9.22
CA GLY A 235 11.40 5.02 7.83
C GLY A 235 12.69 4.42 7.32
N VAL A 236 12.70 4.22 6.01
CA VAL A 236 13.85 3.70 5.26
C VAL A 236 14.11 4.59 4.04
N VAL A 237 15.37 4.72 3.67
CA VAL A 237 15.80 5.36 2.42
C VAL A 237 15.45 4.44 1.26
N LEU A 238 14.85 5.00 0.21
CA LEU A 238 14.43 4.24 -0.96
C LEU A 238 15.44 4.36 -2.09
N ASP A 239 15.59 5.57 -2.63
CA ASP A 239 16.35 5.79 -3.87
C ASP A 239 17.14 7.10 -3.80
N LEU A 240 18.21 7.14 -4.59
CA LEU A 240 19.21 8.19 -4.67
C LEU A 240 19.10 8.88 -6.02
N ASP A 241 17.96 9.53 -6.25
CA ASP A 241 17.66 10.16 -7.53
C ASP A 241 18.02 11.65 -7.53
N LYS A 242 18.82 12.09 -8.51
CA LYS A 242 19.19 13.52 -8.66
C LYS A 242 18.01 14.42 -9.04
N SER A 243 16.91 13.86 -9.57
CA SER A 243 15.75 14.67 -10.01
C SER A 243 14.41 13.99 -9.72
N ILE A 244 13.69 14.50 -8.72
CA ILE A 244 12.37 13.98 -8.32
C ILE A 244 11.28 15.00 -8.67
N LYS A 245 10.30 14.59 -9.48
CA LYS A 245 9.19 15.45 -9.93
C LYS A 245 7.96 15.30 -9.04
N ILE A 246 7.98 15.96 -7.88
CA ILE A 246 6.79 16.07 -7.02
C ILE A 246 5.80 17.05 -7.64
N VAL A 247 4.54 16.63 -7.78
CA VAL A 247 3.48 17.48 -8.34
C VAL A 247 2.35 17.71 -7.34
N LYS A 248 1.88 18.95 -7.27
CA LYS A 248 0.71 19.34 -6.49
C LYS A 248 -0.48 19.52 -7.40
N LYS A 249 -1.59 18.90 -7.02
CA LYS A 249 -2.86 19.07 -7.71
C LYS A 249 -3.35 20.51 -7.54
N LEU A 250 -3.61 21.16 -8.67
CA LEU A 250 -4.24 22.46 -8.77
C LEU A 250 -5.59 22.28 -9.47
N LYS A 251 -6.64 22.92 -8.94
CA LYS A 251 -7.96 22.89 -9.56
C LYS A 251 -8.28 24.30 -10.04
N LEU A 252 -8.44 24.46 -11.35
CA LEU A 252 -9.02 25.68 -11.91
C LEU A 252 -10.54 25.53 -11.84
N THR A 253 -11.23 26.48 -11.24
CA THR A 253 -12.68 26.44 -11.02
C THR A 253 -13.36 27.52 -11.83
N GLY A 254 -14.49 27.20 -12.43
CA GLY A 254 -15.33 28.15 -13.16
C GLY A 254 -16.81 27.83 -12.97
N PHE A 255 -17.65 28.78 -13.38
CA PHE A 255 -19.09 28.71 -13.20
C PHE A 255 -19.82 28.84 -14.54
N PRO A 256 -20.87 28.04 -14.79
CA PRO A 256 -21.69 28.20 -15.98
C PRO A 256 -22.45 29.52 -15.89
N TYR A 257 -22.53 30.26 -17.00
CA TYR A 257 -23.37 31.46 -17.09
C TYR A 257 -24.48 31.33 -18.14
N LYS A 258 -24.29 30.49 -19.16
CA LYS A 258 -25.33 30.15 -20.14
C LYS A 258 -25.29 28.65 -20.41
N ILE A 259 -26.44 27.99 -20.29
CA ILE A 259 -26.54 26.53 -20.39
C ILE A 259 -27.54 26.16 -21.48
N PHE A 260 -27.11 25.32 -22.41
CA PHE A 260 -27.95 24.68 -23.42
C PHE A 260 -28.16 23.21 -23.05
N LYS A 261 -28.44 22.33 -24.01
CA LYS A 261 -28.65 20.91 -23.73
C LYS A 261 -27.33 20.25 -23.29
N ASN A 262 -26.36 20.15 -24.18
CA ASN A 262 -25.05 19.54 -23.89
C ASN A 262 -23.91 20.56 -23.96
N THR A 263 -24.17 21.79 -24.39
CA THR A 263 -23.18 22.86 -24.41
C THR A 263 -23.44 23.84 -23.28
N SER A 264 -22.37 24.37 -22.70
CA SER A 264 -22.45 25.46 -21.74
C SER A 264 -21.32 26.44 -21.95
N PHE A 265 -21.58 27.69 -21.59
CA PHE A 265 -20.58 28.74 -21.56
C PHE A 265 -20.18 28.98 -20.11
N ILE A 266 -18.87 28.92 -19.86
CA ILE A 266 -18.29 28.96 -18.51
C ILE A 266 -17.47 30.24 -18.39
N LYS A 267 -17.54 30.89 -17.22
CA LYS A 267 -16.77 32.09 -16.87
C LYS A 267 -16.01 31.89 -15.56
N GLY A 268 -14.98 32.72 -15.34
CA GLY A 268 -14.23 32.79 -14.07
C GLY A 268 -13.24 31.65 -13.83
N MET A 269 -12.95 30.82 -14.83
CA MET A 269 -11.87 29.81 -14.76
C MET A 269 -10.53 30.34 -15.27
N PHE A 270 -10.58 31.20 -16.28
CA PHE A 270 -9.45 31.84 -16.93
C PHE A 270 -9.72 33.34 -16.99
N ASN A 271 -8.66 34.12 -17.13
CA ASN A 271 -8.74 35.58 -17.23
C ASN A 271 -8.73 36.04 -18.70
N SER A 272 -7.99 35.34 -19.58
CA SER A 272 -7.81 35.75 -20.98
C SER A 272 -8.20 34.68 -21.99
N ALA A 273 -8.49 35.08 -23.23
CA ALA A 273 -8.73 34.14 -24.33
C ALA A 273 -7.50 33.30 -24.69
N LEU A 274 -6.29 33.85 -24.47
CA LEU A 274 -5.03 33.14 -24.70
C LEU A 274 -4.84 31.97 -23.72
N GLU A 275 -5.21 32.15 -22.46
CA GLU A 275 -5.23 31.06 -21.48
C GLU A 275 -6.20 29.97 -21.92
N VAL A 276 -7.41 30.33 -22.38
CA VAL A 276 -8.37 29.36 -22.89
C VAL A 276 -7.81 28.59 -24.09
N ALA A 277 -7.18 29.28 -25.04
CA ALA A 277 -6.59 28.65 -26.22
C ALA A 277 -5.52 27.62 -25.84
N LYS A 278 -4.69 27.91 -24.81
CA LYS A 278 -3.70 26.98 -24.28
C LYS A 278 -4.32 25.70 -23.69
N PHE A 279 -5.54 25.82 -23.15
CA PHE A 279 -6.30 24.70 -22.56
C PHE A 279 -7.46 24.23 -23.45
N GLU A 280 -7.44 24.54 -24.75
CA GLU A 280 -8.44 24.04 -25.69
C GLU A 280 -8.33 22.51 -25.80
N GLY A 281 -9.48 21.82 -25.83
CA GLY A 281 -9.52 20.36 -25.82
C GLY A 281 -9.31 19.72 -24.44
N ALA A 282 -9.00 20.49 -23.39
CA ALA A 282 -8.79 19.95 -22.05
C ALA A 282 -10.07 19.33 -21.46
N VAL A 283 -9.88 18.27 -20.68
CA VAL A 283 -10.97 17.56 -19.99
C VAL A 283 -11.34 18.27 -18.69
N ILE A 284 -12.62 18.59 -18.55
CA ILE A 284 -13.21 19.24 -17.39
C ILE A 284 -14.28 18.34 -16.76
N ARG A 285 -14.57 18.55 -15.47
CA ARG A 285 -15.64 17.83 -14.77
C ARG A 285 -16.40 18.78 -13.86
N THR A 286 -17.68 18.51 -13.63
CA THR A 286 -18.47 19.21 -12.62
C THR A 286 -18.42 18.50 -11.27
N VAL A 287 -18.80 19.19 -10.20
CA VAL A 287 -18.97 18.58 -8.87
C VAL A 287 -20.01 17.47 -8.89
N SER A 288 -21.04 17.60 -9.73
CA SER A 288 -22.07 16.58 -9.98
C SER A 288 -21.57 15.35 -10.74
N GLY A 289 -20.32 15.36 -11.24
CA GLY A 289 -19.68 14.21 -11.88
C GLY A 289 -19.78 14.16 -13.41
N ILE A 290 -20.46 15.13 -14.03
CA ILE A 290 -20.64 15.21 -15.49
C ILE A 290 -19.28 15.55 -16.13
N ARG A 291 -18.85 14.75 -17.11
CA ARG A 291 -17.60 15.02 -17.84
C ARG A 291 -17.86 15.98 -19.00
N GLY A 292 -16.85 16.76 -19.33
CA GLY A 292 -16.90 17.67 -20.47
C GLY A 292 -15.53 18.00 -21.03
N GLN A 293 -15.53 18.80 -22.10
CA GLN A 293 -14.35 19.23 -22.82
C GLN A 293 -14.45 20.71 -23.16
N ILE A 294 -13.34 21.45 -23.01
CA ILE A 294 -13.22 22.82 -23.51
C ILE A 294 -13.17 22.79 -25.04
N LYS A 295 -14.01 23.58 -25.70
CA LYS A 295 -14.08 23.62 -27.16
C LYS A 295 -13.48 24.86 -27.78
N LYS A 296 -13.85 26.07 -27.34
CA LYS A 296 -13.32 27.30 -27.93
C LYS A 296 -13.46 28.48 -26.99
N ALA A 297 -12.51 29.40 -27.02
CA ALA A 297 -12.64 30.70 -26.37
C ALA A 297 -13.81 31.52 -26.93
N LEU A 298 -14.46 32.28 -26.05
CA LEU A 298 -15.45 33.27 -26.42
C LEU A 298 -14.79 34.65 -26.47
N ARG A 299 -15.35 35.55 -27.30
CA ARG A 299 -14.85 36.92 -27.40
C ARG A 299 -15.23 37.77 -26.18
N ALA A 300 -16.44 37.58 -25.66
CA ALA A 300 -16.94 38.27 -24.49
C ALA A 300 -17.82 37.32 -23.66
N PRO A 301 -17.71 37.32 -22.32
CA PRO A 301 -16.70 38.01 -21.50
C PRO A 301 -15.29 37.40 -21.63
N GLU A 302 -14.25 38.16 -21.30
CA GLU A 302 -12.86 37.68 -21.39
C GLU A 302 -12.62 36.45 -20.49
N GLY A 303 -11.80 35.51 -20.98
CA GLY A 303 -11.54 34.23 -20.31
C GLY A 303 -12.73 33.27 -20.29
N ALA A 304 -13.89 33.65 -20.85
CA ALA A 304 -15.01 32.74 -21.02
C ALA A 304 -14.80 31.80 -22.21
N PHE A 305 -15.39 30.61 -22.11
CA PHE A 305 -15.25 29.60 -23.14
C PHE A 305 -16.49 28.75 -23.29
N ARG A 306 -16.65 28.18 -24.49
CA ARG A 306 -17.64 27.16 -24.78
C ARG A 306 -17.08 25.79 -24.41
N ALA A 307 -17.86 25.03 -23.67
CA ALA A 307 -17.59 23.64 -23.38
C ALA A 307 -18.78 22.75 -23.72
N THR A 308 -18.48 21.49 -24.02
CA THR A 308 -19.45 20.42 -24.26
C THR A 308 -19.40 19.43 -23.11
N PHE A 309 -20.55 18.98 -22.64
CA PHE A 309 -20.73 18.06 -21.52
C PHE A 309 -21.58 16.86 -21.95
N GLU A 310 -21.49 15.77 -21.19
CA GLU A 310 -22.29 14.55 -21.41
C GLU A 310 -23.78 14.80 -21.19
N ASP A 311 -24.13 15.62 -20.20
CA ASP A 311 -25.51 15.98 -19.85
C ASP A 311 -25.62 17.48 -19.48
N LYS A 312 -26.85 17.95 -19.38
CA LYS A 312 -27.18 19.33 -19.07
C LYS A 312 -26.76 19.71 -17.65
N LEU A 313 -25.99 20.79 -17.55
CA LEU A 313 -25.58 21.36 -16.27
C LEU A 313 -26.71 22.14 -15.58
N LEU A 314 -26.54 22.38 -14.29
CA LEU A 314 -27.33 23.35 -13.52
C LEU A 314 -26.52 24.65 -13.32
N MET A 315 -27.21 25.79 -13.15
CA MET A 315 -26.54 27.07 -12.86
C MET A 315 -25.78 27.05 -11.53
N SER A 316 -26.17 26.18 -10.59
CA SER A 316 -25.50 25.99 -9.31
C SER A 316 -24.25 25.10 -9.39
N ASP A 317 -23.97 24.48 -10.54
CA ASP A 317 -22.82 23.59 -10.69
C ASP A 317 -21.51 24.38 -10.71
N ILE A 318 -20.47 23.79 -10.11
CA ILE A 318 -19.11 24.28 -10.20
C ILE A 318 -18.36 23.37 -11.17
N VAL A 319 -17.80 23.96 -12.22
CA VAL A 319 -16.96 23.25 -13.19
C VAL A 319 -15.51 23.39 -12.74
N PHE A 320 -14.75 22.30 -12.77
CA PHE A 320 -13.32 22.38 -12.49
C PHE A 320 -12.48 21.56 -13.47
N MET A 321 -11.28 22.06 -13.73
CA MET A 321 -10.21 21.35 -14.41
C MET A 321 -9.21 20.84 -13.38
N ARG A 322 -8.71 19.61 -13.54
CA ARG A 322 -7.66 19.05 -12.68
C ARG A 322 -6.32 19.20 -13.37
N THR A 323 -5.50 20.13 -12.89
CA THR A 323 -4.13 20.34 -13.36
C THR A 323 -3.12 19.94 -12.28
N TRP A 324 -1.86 19.86 -12.67
CA TRP A 324 -0.76 19.39 -11.81
C TRP A 324 0.40 20.34 -11.98
N TYR A 325 0.84 20.93 -10.87
CA TYR A 325 1.92 21.90 -10.85
C TYR A 325 3.15 21.28 -10.16
N PRO A 326 4.32 21.27 -10.80
CA PRO A 326 5.54 20.76 -10.18
C PRO A 326 5.93 21.61 -8.98
N VAL A 327 6.39 20.97 -7.91
CA VAL A 327 6.77 21.61 -6.66
C VAL A 327 8.22 21.28 -6.37
N SER A 328 9.06 22.31 -6.28
CA SER A 328 10.46 22.16 -5.91
C SER A 328 10.63 21.88 -4.41
N VAL A 329 11.59 21.00 -4.12
CA VAL A 329 12.08 20.68 -2.77
C VAL A 329 13.08 21.76 -2.36
N PRO A 330 12.96 22.40 -1.18
CA PRO A 330 13.95 23.37 -0.70
C PRO A 330 15.31 22.73 -0.46
N ALA A 331 16.38 23.35 -0.95
CA ALA A 331 17.75 22.93 -0.71
C ALA A 331 18.25 23.45 0.66
N PHE A 332 17.78 22.83 1.74
CA PHE A 332 18.17 23.20 3.11
C PHE A 332 18.76 22.00 3.85
N TYR A 333 19.98 22.17 4.35
CA TYR A 333 20.73 21.18 5.11
C TYR A 333 21.47 21.89 6.25
N ASN A 334 21.23 21.47 7.49
CA ASN A 334 21.87 22.04 8.68
C ASN A 334 22.30 20.92 9.65
N PRO A 335 23.60 20.59 9.76
CA PRO A 335 24.06 19.53 10.65
C PRO A 335 23.85 19.87 12.14
N VAL A 336 23.56 18.85 12.95
CA VAL A 336 23.42 19.00 14.41
C VAL A 336 24.80 18.93 15.07
N THR A 337 25.37 20.10 15.34
CA THR A 337 26.69 20.28 15.96
C THR A 337 26.60 20.42 17.48
N SER A 338 25.92 19.49 18.15
CA SER A 338 25.68 19.55 19.61
C SER A 338 26.97 19.53 20.43
N LEU A 339 28.01 18.83 19.97
CA LEU A 339 29.29 18.71 20.69
C LEU A 339 30.15 19.97 20.64
N LEU A 340 29.85 20.92 19.74
CA LEU A 340 30.55 22.21 19.68
C LEU A 340 29.99 23.23 20.69
N LYS A 341 28.85 22.94 21.32
CA LYS A 341 28.25 23.80 22.32
C LYS A 341 29.03 23.73 23.65
N PRO A 342 29.00 24.80 24.47
CA PRO A 342 29.58 24.82 25.80
C PRO A 342 29.16 23.64 26.68
N ALA A 343 30.05 23.21 27.57
CA ALA A 343 29.75 22.18 28.56
C ALA A 343 28.56 22.62 29.44
N GLY A 344 27.52 21.77 29.53
CA GLY A 344 26.24 22.09 30.18
C GLY A 344 25.12 22.55 29.23
N GLU A 345 25.44 23.05 28.04
CA GLU A 345 24.46 23.48 27.02
C GLU A 345 24.38 22.56 25.79
N LYS A 346 25.04 21.40 25.83
CA LYS A 346 25.05 20.45 24.69
C LYS A 346 23.65 19.95 24.31
N ASP A 347 22.74 19.88 25.27
CA ASP A 347 21.35 19.45 25.07
C ASP A 347 20.43 20.57 24.54
N THR A 348 20.88 21.83 24.52
CA THR A 348 20.06 22.98 24.14
C THR A 348 20.22 23.38 22.67
N TRP A 349 20.78 22.51 21.82
CA TRP A 349 20.92 22.77 20.39
C TRP A 349 19.58 23.15 19.77
N SER A 350 19.54 24.33 19.15
CA SER A 350 18.36 24.86 18.50
C SER A 350 18.63 25.12 17.02
N GLY A 351 17.73 24.61 16.19
CA GLY A 351 17.74 24.85 14.75
C GLY A 351 16.59 25.74 14.31
N MET A 352 16.22 25.62 13.04
CA MET A 352 15.05 26.26 12.47
C MET A 352 13.78 25.87 13.24
N ARG A 353 13.00 26.86 13.67
CA ARG A 353 11.73 26.65 14.37
C ARG A 353 10.63 26.22 13.39
N THR A 354 9.67 25.44 13.89
CA THR A 354 8.51 25.01 13.11
C THR A 354 7.56 26.18 12.81
N THR A 355 6.74 26.06 11.76
CA THR A 355 5.78 27.12 11.42
C THR A 355 4.76 27.40 12.54
N GLY A 356 4.43 26.38 13.35
CA GLY A 356 3.59 26.54 14.54
C GLY A 356 4.27 27.37 15.63
N GLN A 357 5.52 27.09 15.95
CA GLN A 357 6.31 27.84 16.93
C GLN A 357 6.53 29.29 16.50
N LEU A 358 6.84 29.52 15.21
CA LEU A 358 7.01 30.87 14.67
C LEU A 358 5.72 31.70 14.78
N ARG A 359 4.56 31.09 14.48
CA ARG A 359 3.27 31.79 14.63
C ARG A 359 2.97 32.14 16.07
N LEU A 360 3.27 31.22 16.99
CA LEU A 360 3.08 31.45 18.41
C LEU A 360 3.96 32.61 18.90
N SER A 361 5.25 32.62 18.54
CA SER A 361 6.18 33.68 18.96
C SER A 361 5.82 35.05 18.41
N HIS A 362 5.21 35.11 17.22
CA HIS A 362 4.77 36.36 16.59
C HIS A 362 3.30 36.71 16.89
N GLY A 363 2.58 35.91 17.70
CA GLY A 363 1.16 36.13 17.99
C GLY A 363 0.21 36.02 16.79
N ILE A 364 0.63 35.37 15.70
CA ILE A 364 -0.14 35.30 14.45
C ILE A 364 -1.19 34.18 14.52
N LYS A 365 -2.47 34.55 14.63
CA LYS A 365 -3.59 33.61 14.60
C LYS A 365 -3.89 33.13 13.17
N LEU A 366 -4.13 31.83 13.01
CA LEU A 366 -4.51 31.23 11.72
C LEU A 366 -5.98 31.53 11.39
N LYS A 367 -6.24 32.35 10.36
CA LYS A 367 -7.60 32.57 9.84
C LYS A 367 -7.94 31.49 8.81
N ALA A 368 -8.86 30.59 9.14
CA ALA A 368 -9.37 29.59 8.20
C ALA A 368 -10.37 30.21 7.20
N SER A 369 -10.33 29.78 5.94
CA SER A 369 -11.33 30.18 4.94
C SER A 369 -12.70 29.59 5.29
N LYS A 370 -13.72 30.45 5.39
CA LYS A 370 -15.11 30.07 5.73
C LYS A 370 -15.71 29.07 4.73
N ASP A 371 -15.30 29.14 3.46
CA ASP A 371 -15.80 28.29 2.38
C ASP A 371 -15.14 26.90 2.37
N SER A 372 -13.98 26.75 3.00
CA SER A 372 -13.27 25.47 3.10
C SER A 372 -13.69 24.63 4.31
N LEU A 373 -14.40 25.23 5.27
CA LEU A 373 -14.90 24.53 6.45
C LEU A 373 -16.10 23.66 6.08
N TYR A 374 -16.06 22.38 6.44
CA TYR A 374 -17.19 21.47 6.25
C TYR A 374 -18.38 21.91 7.11
N LYS A 375 -19.56 21.89 6.52
CA LYS A 375 -20.84 22.21 7.18
C LYS A 375 -21.81 21.03 6.98
N PRO A 376 -22.69 20.73 7.94
CA PRO A 376 -23.73 19.74 7.73
C PRO A 376 -24.68 20.21 6.63
N ILE A 377 -24.98 19.34 5.65
CA ILE A 377 -25.84 19.67 4.50
C ILE A 377 -27.16 18.91 4.63
N VAL A 378 -28.26 19.61 4.89
CA VAL A 378 -29.61 19.05 4.88
C VAL A 378 -30.16 19.12 3.45
N ARG A 379 -30.40 17.95 2.82
CA ARG A 379 -30.91 17.88 1.45
C ARG A 379 -32.43 17.79 1.43
N GLN A 380 -33.10 18.72 0.75
CA GLN A 380 -34.54 18.65 0.53
C GLN A 380 -34.90 17.56 -0.51
N LYS A 381 -36.08 16.94 -0.36
CA LYS A 381 -36.58 15.96 -1.31
C LYS A 381 -36.89 16.64 -2.64
N LYS A 382 -36.18 16.27 -3.70
CA LYS A 382 -36.39 16.84 -5.04
C LYS A 382 -37.59 16.18 -5.70
N HIS A 383 -38.65 16.95 -5.96
CA HIS A 383 -39.77 16.54 -6.79
C HIS A 383 -39.53 17.01 -8.23
N PHE A 384 -39.61 16.10 -9.19
CA PHE A 384 -39.47 16.42 -10.60
C PHE A 384 -40.82 16.80 -11.20
N ASN A 385 -40.79 17.66 -12.22
CA ASN A 385 -42.00 18.02 -12.97
C ASN A 385 -42.58 16.79 -13.67
N SER A 386 -43.90 16.75 -13.82
CA SER A 386 -44.59 15.71 -14.58
C SER A 386 -44.16 15.72 -16.05
N LEU A 387 -44.20 14.54 -16.70
CA LEU A 387 -43.89 14.40 -18.11
C LEU A 387 -44.81 15.31 -18.97
N HIS A 388 -44.19 16.20 -19.74
CA HIS A 388 -44.89 17.04 -20.69
C HIS A 388 -44.73 16.48 -22.11
N ILE A 389 -45.83 16.06 -22.72
CA ILE A 389 -45.85 15.53 -24.09
C ILE A 389 -46.19 16.68 -25.05
N PRO A 390 -45.38 16.94 -26.09
CA PRO A 390 -45.70 17.95 -27.10
C PRO A 390 -47.06 17.69 -27.77
N LYS A 391 -47.85 18.74 -27.99
CA LYS A 391 -49.21 18.62 -28.57
C LYS A 391 -49.22 17.94 -29.95
N ALA A 392 -48.21 18.22 -30.77
CA ALA A 392 -48.05 17.59 -32.09
C ALA A 392 -47.90 16.07 -31.98
N LEU A 393 -47.04 15.61 -31.05
CA LEU A 393 -46.86 14.18 -30.79
C LEU A 393 -48.13 13.57 -30.22
N GLN A 394 -48.77 14.23 -29.25
CA GLN A 394 -50.02 13.76 -28.66
C GLN A 394 -51.15 13.57 -29.69
N LYS A 395 -51.20 14.40 -30.74
CA LYS A 395 -52.16 14.26 -31.85
C LYS A 395 -51.83 13.06 -32.74
N ALA A 396 -50.54 12.81 -33.00
CA ALA A 396 -50.05 11.73 -33.84
C ALA A 396 -50.04 10.35 -33.15
N LEU A 397 -50.16 10.29 -31.82
CA LEU A 397 -50.18 9.03 -31.09
C LEU A 397 -51.38 8.16 -31.50
N PRO A 398 -51.18 6.84 -31.68
CA PRO A 398 -52.27 5.88 -31.84
C PRO A 398 -53.33 6.01 -30.74
N PHE A 399 -54.59 5.75 -31.08
CA PHE A 399 -55.72 5.91 -30.16
C PHE A 399 -55.51 5.22 -28.81
N LYS A 400 -54.95 4.00 -28.81
CA LYS A 400 -54.71 3.20 -27.60
C LYS A 400 -53.65 3.82 -26.66
N SER A 401 -52.63 4.48 -27.20
CA SER A 401 -51.52 5.08 -26.43
C SER A 401 -51.72 6.56 -26.12
N LYS A 402 -52.76 7.19 -26.69
CA LYS A 402 -53.07 8.59 -26.44
C LYS A 402 -53.44 8.79 -24.96
N PRO A 403 -52.77 9.73 -24.25
CA PRO A 403 -53.06 9.95 -22.84
C PRO A 403 -54.48 10.53 -22.69
N LYS A 404 -55.27 9.92 -21.81
CA LYS A 404 -56.62 10.37 -21.45
C LYS A 404 -56.57 11.52 -20.44
N THR A 405 -55.87 12.59 -20.79
CA THR A 405 -55.82 13.78 -19.95
C THR A 405 -57.13 14.55 -20.15
N GLN A 406 -58.00 14.54 -19.15
CA GLN A 406 -59.19 15.39 -19.19
C GLN A 406 -58.74 16.86 -19.15
N ALA A 407 -59.31 17.71 -20.01
CA ALA A 407 -59.14 19.14 -19.86
C ALA A 407 -59.63 19.54 -18.47
N LYS A 408 -58.98 20.52 -17.81
CA LYS A 408 -59.49 21.08 -16.56
C LYS A 408 -60.95 21.46 -16.79
N ALA A 409 -61.85 20.89 -16.00
CA ALA A 409 -63.27 21.17 -16.12
C ALA A 409 -63.47 22.69 -16.08
N GLY A 410 -64.09 23.25 -17.13
CA GLY A 410 -64.53 24.64 -17.13
C GLY A 410 -65.59 24.86 -16.06
N LYS A 411 -66.07 26.11 -15.91
CA LYS A 411 -67.22 26.38 -15.04
C LYS A 411 -68.38 25.49 -15.48
N ILE A 412 -68.82 24.64 -14.55
CA ILE A 412 -69.95 23.73 -14.80
C ILE A 412 -71.18 24.61 -15.09
N PRO A 413 -71.94 24.35 -16.16
CA PRO A 413 -73.20 25.07 -16.41
C PRO A 413 -74.16 24.93 -15.23
N LYS A 414 -74.94 25.98 -14.92
CA LYS A 414 -75.84 26.02 -13.74
C LYS A 414 -76.76 24.80 -13.65
N ASP A 415 -77.24 24.29 -14.78
CA ASP A 415 -78.15 23.13 -14.85
C ASP A 415 -77.51 21.80 -14.40
N ARG A 416 -76.18 21.71 -14.39
CA ARG A 416 -75.42 20.52 -13.94
C ARG A 416 -74.76 20.72 -12.57
N LEU A 417 -74.86 21.91 -11.98
CA LEU A 417 -74.45 22.13 -10.60
C LEU A 417 -75.45 21.46 -9.68
N ARG A 418 -75.05 20.34 -9.09
CA ARG A 418 -75.79 19.79 -7.94
C ARG A 418 -75.73 20.80 -6.79
N PRO A 419 -76.85 21.05 -6.08
CA PRO A 419 -76.83 21.93 -4.91
C PRO A 419 -75.78 21.41 -3.91
N ALA A 420 -74.81 22.26 -3.58
CA ALA A 420 -73.76 21.92 -2.64
C ALA A 420 -74.36 21.88 -1.24
N VAL A 421 -74.40 20.69 -0.63
CA VAL A 421 -74.85 20.54 0.76
C VAL A 421 -73.81 21.21 1.67
N ILE A 422 -74.21 22.33 2.28
CA ILE A 422 -73.37 23.06 3.23
C ILE A 422 -73.40 22.28 4.54
N ARG A 423 -72.28 21.63 4.85
CA ARG A 423 -72.14 20.84 6.08
C ARG A 423 -72.12 21.70 7.33
N GLU A 424 -72.68 21.15 8.41
CA GLU A 424 -72.67 21.77 9.73
C GLU A 424 -71.23 21.90 10.29
N PRO A 425 -70.97 22.86 11.20
CA PRO A 425 -69.65 23.05 11.78
C PRO A 425 -69.06 21.80 12.45
N HIS A 426 -69.91 20.96 13.07
CA HIS A 426 -69.49 19.70 13.69
C HIS A 426 -69.06 18.65 12.66
N GLU A 427 -69.86 18.45 11.61
CA GLU A 427 -69.55 17.52 10.52
C GLU A 427 -68.25 17.91 9.80
N ARG A 428 -67.99 19.21 9.61
CA ARG A 428 -66.73 19.70 9.06
C ARG A 428 -65.53 19.33 9.93
N LYS A 429 -65.67 19.42 11.26
CA LYS A 429 -64.61 19.01 12.21
C LYS A 429 -64.36 17.50 12.14
N ILE A 430 -65.42 16.68 12.06
CA ILE A 430 -65.29 15.22 11.91
C ILE A 430 -64.58 14.87 10.61
N LEU A 431 -64.98 15.47 9.49
CA LEU A 431 -64.33 15.20 8.20
C LEU A 431 -62.87 15.64 8.18
N ALA A 432 -62.55 16.81 8.74
CA ALA A 432 -61.17 17.26 8.87
C ALA A 432 -60.33 16.29 9.71
N LEU A 433 -60.91 15.72 10.78
CA LEU A 433 -60.27 14.68 11.58
C LEU A 433 -60.05 13.40 10.76
N LEU A 434 -61.07 12.94 10.03
CA LEU A 434 -60.96 11.74 9.18
C LEU A 434 -59.92 11.92 8.05
N ASP A 435 -59.85 13.10 7.45
CA ASP A 435 -58.82 13.45 6.45
C ASP A 435 -57.42 13.45 7.08
N ALA A 436 -57.26 14.02 8.28
CA ALA A 436 -55.99 13.98 9.01
C ALA A 436 -55.57 12.54 9.38
N LEU A 437 -56.50 11.71 9.83
CA LEU A 437 -56.23 10.31 10.14
C LEU A 437 -55.88 9.51 8.89
N SER A 438 -56.58 9.72 7.78
CA SER A 438 -56.30 9.02 6.51
C SER A 438 -54.94 9.41 5.92
N THR A 439 -54.57 10.69 5.99
CA THR A 439 -53.25 11.17 5.54
C THR A 439 -52.13 10.58 6.38
N VAL A 440 -52.24 10.62 7.72
CA VAL A 440 -51.27 10.00 8.64
C VAL A 440 -51.14 8.49 8.40
N HIS A 441 -52.27 7.78 8.23
CA HIS A 441 -52.26 6.35 7.90
C HIS A 441 -51.54 6.10 6.56
N SER A 442 -51.84 6.89 5.52
CA SER A 442 -51.21 6.77 4.21
C SER A 442 -49.69 6.99 4.28
N GLU A 443 -49.22 7.94 5.09
CA GLU A 443 -47.79 8.18 5.31
C GLU A 443 -47.14 7.05 6.09
N LYS A 444 -47.80 6.51 7.12
CA LYS A 444 -47.31 5.37 7.89
C LYS A 444 -47.15 4.14 7.00
N VAL A 445 -48.14 3.85 6.15
CA VAL A 445 -48.08 2.75 5.18
C VAL A 445 -46.97 2.97 4.15
N LYS A 446 -46.82 4.20 3.62
CA LYS A 446 -45.72 4.54 2.70
C LYS A 446 -44.36 4.31 3.35
N LYS A 447 -44.15 4.80 4.57
CA LYS A 447 -42.90 4.60 5.35
C LYS A 447 -42.63 3.12 5.59
N ALA A 448 -43.63 2.34 6.00
CA ALA A 448 -43.49 0.90 6.20
C ALA A 448 -43.14 0.16 4.90
N LYS A 449 -43.74 0.56 3.77
CA LYS A 449 -43.44 0.00 2.44
C LYS A 449 -42.02 0.36 1.98
N GLU A 450 -41.58 1.59 2.21
CA GLU A 450 -40.21 2.03 1.93
C GLU A 450 -39.19 1.25 2.77
N GLN A 451 -39.43 1.09 4.07
CA GLN A 451 -38.59 0.27 4.96
C GLN A 451 -38.54 -1.20 4.52
N ARG A 452 -39.69 -1.80 4.21
CA ARG A 452 -39.75 -3.17 3.68
C ARG A 452 -39.00 -3.29 2.35
N HIS A 453 -39.10 -2.31 1.48
CA HIS A 453 -38.36 -2.30 0.21
C HIS A 453 -36.85 -2.21 0.44
N LEU A 454 -36.39 -1.37 1.38
CA LEU A 454 -34.97 -1.29 1.77
C LEU A 454 -34.48 -2.63 2.33
N HIS A 455 -35.23 -3.23 3.26
CA HIS A 455 -34.89 -4.52 3.84
C HIS A 455 -34.83 -5.64 2.79
N ASN A 456 -35.84 -5.72 1.92
CA ASN A 456 -35.85 -6.69 0.81
C ASN A 456 -34.67 -6.49 -0.14
N LYS A 457 -34.25 -5.24 -0.40
CA LYS A 457 -33.10 -4.93 -1.25
C LYS A 457 -31.79 -5.37 -0.61
N GLU A 458 -31.64 -5.22 0.70
CA GLU A 458 -30.49 -5.71 1.45
C GLU A 458 -30.45 -7.24 1.46
N HIS A 459 -31.58 -7.88 1.79
CA HIS A 459 -31.73 -9.32 1.74
C HIS A 459 -31.41 -9.90 0.35
N PHE A 460 -31.92 -9.25 -0.71
CA PHE A 460 -31.64 -9.66 -2.08
C PHE A 460 -30.14 -9.59 -2.42
N LYS A 461 -29.41 -8.57 -1.96
CA LYS A 461 -27.96 -8.48 -2.14
C LYS A 461 -27.21 -9.60 -1.40
N VAL A 462 -27.66 -9.96 -0.20
CA VAL A 462 -27.06 -11.06 0.57
C VAL A 462 -27.28 -12.38 -0.16
N LYS A 463 -28.53 -12.65 -0.58
CA LYS A 463 -28.87 -13.86 -1.32
C LYS A 463 -28.09 -13.97 -2.65
N GLN A 464 -27.92 -12.86 -3.38
CA GLN A 464 -27.09 -12.84 -4.59
C GLN A 464 -25.63 -13.23 -4.30
N LYS A 465 -25.03 -12.74 -3.22
CA LYS A 465 -23.67 -13.15 -2.81
C LYS A 465 -23.59 -14.63 -2.47
N GLU A 466 -24.58 -15.16 -1.75
CA GLU A 466 -24.65 -16.59 -1.42
C GLU A 466 -24.78 -17.46 -2.68
N GLU A 467 -25.59 -17.04 -3.65
CA GLU A 467 -25.74 -17.72 -4.93
C GLU A 467 -24.43 -17.68 -5.74
N GLU A 468 -23.72 -16.54 -5.76
CA GLU A 468 -22.39 -16.42 -6.39
C GLU A 468 -21.36 -17.35 -5.73
N GLU A 469 -21.34 -17.44 -4.40
CA GLU A 469 -20.47 -18.37 -3.67
C GLU A 469 -20.80 -19.83 -3.95
N LYS A 470 -22.08 -20.19 -3.95
CA LYS A 470 -22.54 -21.55 -4.31
C LYS A 470 -22.11 -21.90 -5.73
N LEU A 471 -22.28 -20.99 -6.67
CA LEU A 471 -21.88 -21.19 -8.07
C LEU A 471 -20.36 -21.32 -8.22
N LYS A 472 -19.57 -20.57 -7.43
CA LYS A 472 -18.11 -20.75 -7.36
C LYS A 472 -17.72 -22.11 -6.80
N ARG A 473 -18.34 -22.55 -5.70
CA ARG A 473 -18.12 -23.89 -5.11
C ARG A 473 -18.47 -25.00 -6.10
N GLN A 474 -19.59 -24.89 -6.81
CA GLN A 474 -19.97 -25.85 -7.85
C GLN A 474 -18.96 -25.89 -9.01
N LYS A 475 -18.45 -24.73 -9.46
CA LYS A 475 -17.40 -24.68 -10.48
C LYS A 475 -16.11 -25.35 -10.01
N ASP A 476 -15.69 -25.10 -8.77
CA ASP A 476 -14.48 -25.68 -8.20
C ASP A 476 -14.62 -27.20 -8.00
N LEU A 477 -15.78 -27.66 -7.51
CA LEU A 477 -16.09 -29.09 -7.41
C LEU A 477 -16.08 -29.75 -8.79
N ARG A 478 -16.74 -29.15 -9.79
CA ARG A 478 -16.77 -29.66 -11.16
C ARG A 478 -15.36 -29.76 -11.77
N LYS A 479 -14.50 -28.75 -11.55
CA LYS A 479 -13.09 -28.78 -11.96
C LYS A 479 -12.31 -29.91 -11.27
N LYS A 480 -12.49 -30.11 -9.96
CA LYS A 480 -11.86 -31.22 -9.23
C LYS A 480 -12.31 -32.57 -9.77
N LEU A 481 -13.61 -32.73 -10.02
CA LEU A 481 -14.20 -33.96 -10.54
C LEU A 481 -13.63 -34.32 -11.91
N TYR A 482 -13.58 -33.37 -12.85
CA TYR A 482 -12.94 -33.59 -14.15
C TYR A 482 -11.42 -33.84 -14.05
N ARG A 483 -10.72 -33.21 -13.09
CA ARG A 483 -9.29 -33.46 -12.86
C ARG A 483 -9.05 -34.90 -12.40
N ILE A 484 -9.86 -35.39 -11.46
CA ILE A 484 -9.78 -36.77 -10.96
C ILE A 484 -10.13 -37.75 -12.10
N GLN A 485 -11.18 -37.47 -12.86
CA GLN A 485 -11.58 -38.30 -13.99
C GLN A 485 -10.47 -38.35 -15.06
N GLY A 486 -9.87 -37.21 -15.43
CA GLY A 486 -8.75 -37.16 -16.38
C GLY A 486 -7.50 -37.87 -15.86
N GLN A 487 -7.19 -37.80 -14.56
CA GLN A 487 -6.10 -38.59 -13.96
C GLN A 487 -6.40 -40.09 -13.98
N LYS A 488 -7.65 -40.48 -13.72
CA LYS A 488 -8.10 -41.88 -13.77
C LYS A 488 -8.05 -42.43 -15.20
N GLU A 489 -8.54 -41.69 -16.19
CA GLU A 489 -8.45 -42.04 -17.61
C GLU A 489 -6.99 -42.15 -18.07
N ARG A 490 -6.13 -41.21 -17.66
CA ARG A 490 -4.68 -41.27 -17.97
C ARG A 490 -3.99 -42.46 -17.29
N ARG A 491 -4.39 -42.82 -16.06
CA ARG A 491 -3.90 -44.02 -15.38
C ARG A 491 -4.37 -45.29 -16.09
N ASN A 492 -5.64 -45.34 -16.50
CA ASN A 492 -6.22 -46.46 -17.25
C ASN A 492 -5.55 -46.63 -18.62
N GLN A 493 -5.26 -45.54 -19.35
CA GLN A 493 -4.52 -45.58 -20.61
C GLN A 493 -3.07 -46.05 -20.42
N LYS A 494 -2.39 -45.61 -19.34
CA LYS A 494 -1.05 -46.11 -19.00
C LYS A 494 -1.05 -47.59 -18.62
N SER A 495 -2.07 -48.08 -17.92
CA SER A 495 -2.18 -49.50 -17.59
C SER A 495 -2.55 -50.35 -18.80
N SER A 496 -3.35 -49.85 -19.75
CA SER A 496 -3.65 -50.58 -20.99
C SER A 496 -2.48 -50.63 -21.97
N LEU A 497 -1.50 -49.73 -21.83
CA LEU A 497 -0.24 -49.75 -22.59
C LEU A 497 0.83 -50.67 -21.96
N LYS A 498 0.62 -51.15 -20.72
CA LYS A 498 1.43 -52.20 -20.10
C LYS A 498 0.76 -53.54 -20.44
N GLY A 499 1.24 -54.22 -21.49
CA GLY A 499 0.79 -55.57 -21.83
C GLY A 499 1.02 -56.55 -20.67
N PRO A 500 0.33 -57.71 -20.64
CA PRO A 500 0.50 -58.68 -19.57
C PRO A 500 1.93 -59.24 -19.59
N GLU A 501 2.63 -59.18 -18.45
CA GLU A 501 3.87 -59.93 -18.25
C GLU A 501 3.49 -61.42 -18.14
N GLU A 502 3.87 -62.20 -19.16
CA GLU A 502 3.76 -63.66 -19.16
C GLU A 502 4.55 -64.23 -17.97
N GLN A 503 3.84 -64.85 -17.04
CA GLN A 503 4.43 -65.74 -16.04
C GLN A 503 4.80 -67.06 -16.72
N LEU A 504 6.07 -67.20 -17.11
CA LEU A 504 6.68 -68.46 -17.50
C LEU A 504 6.75 -69.38 -16.26
N LYS A 505 6.09 -70.53 -16.36
CA LYS A 505 6.28 -71.70 -15.50
C LYS A 505 7.50 -72.49 -15.95
#